data_AF-A0A949HTA8-F1
#
_entry.id   AF-A0A949HTA8-F1
#
_cell.length_a   1.000
_cell.length_b   1.000
_cell.length_c   1.000
_cell.angle_alpha   90.00
_cell.angle_beta   90.00
_cell.angle_gamma   90.00
#
_symmetry.space_group_name_H-M   'P 1'
#
loop_
_entity.id
_entity.type
_entity.pdbx_description
1 polymer ?
#
loop_
_entity_poly.entity_id
_entity_poly.type
_entity_poly.pdbx_seq_one_letter_code
_entity_poly.pdbx_strand_id
1 'polypeptide(L)'
;MGEVAERKNAIRKQAHENRRTQPDKDGVSTAIVDRFMELPEYNSAKTVMFYVDVRDEVRTRHALPEALTTGKRIVVPYCVDGELELFWLESMDELEL
;
A
#
# COMPACT_ATOMS: atom_id res chain seq x y z
N MET A 1 -11.03 -28.79 -1.56
CA MET A 1 -10.09 -27.83 -2.18
C MET A 1 -8.76 -28.55 -2.40
N GLY A 2 -7.91 -28.15 -3.35
CA GLY A 2 -6.61 -28.80 -3.52
C GLY A 2 -5.66 -28.50 -2.35
N GLU A 3 -4.72 -29.39 -2.06
CA GLU A 3 -3.70 -29.26 -0.99
C GLU A 3 -2.99 -27.89 -0.99
N VAL A 4 -2.65 -27.38 -2.18
CA VAL A 4 -2.04 -26.06 -2.35
C VAL A 4 -2.95 -24.93 -1.88
N ALA A 5 -4.26 -25.03 -2.13
CA ALA A 5 -5.22 -24.00 -1.75
C ALA A 5 -5.39 -23.94 -0.23
N GLU A 6 -5.42 -25.10 0.44
CA GLU A 6 -5.49 -25.21 1.89
C GLU A 6 -4.22 -24.66 2.55
N ARG A 7 -3.04 -25.00 2.01
CA ARG A 7 -1.77 -24.45 2.48
C ARG A 7 -1.69 -22.93 2.32
N LYS A 8 -2.16 -22.36 1.20
CA LYS A 8 -2.26 -20.90 1.01
C LYS A 8 -3.18 -20.26 2.05
N ASN A 9 -4.32 -20.89 2.35
CA ASN A 9 -5.26 -20.37 3.35
C ASN A 9 -4.66 -20.36 4.76
N ALA A 10 -3.94 -21.42 5.15
CA ALA A 10 -3.25 -21.49 6.43
C ALA A 10 -2.20 -20.35 6.57
N ILE A 11 -1.38 -20.14 5.54
CA ILE A 11 -0.37 -19.07 5.53
C ILE A 11 -1.02 -17.69 5.62
N ARG A 12 -2.09 -17.43 4.85
CA ARG A 12 -2.82 -16.15 4.92
C ARG A 12 -3.37 -15.89 6.30
N LYS A 13 -4.03 -16.88 6.92
CA LYS A 13 -4.58 -16.75 8.27
C LYS A 13 -3.49 -16.37 9.28
N GLN A 14 -2.35 -17.07 9.24
CA GLN A 14 -1.22 -16.75 10.11
C GLN A 14 -0.67 -15.35 9.85
N ALA A 15 -0.49 -14.96 8.59
CA ALA A 15 0.04 -13.64 8.24
C ALA A 15 -0.91 -12.49 8.65
N HIS A 16 -2.22 -12.69 8.53
CA HIS A 16 -3.22 -11.74 9.01
C HIS A 16 -3.14 -11.57 10.52
N GLU A 17 -3.06 -12.68 11.27
CA GLU A 17 -2.93 -12.62 12.73
C GLU A 17 -1.66 -11.89 13.16
N ASN A 18 -0.52 -12.21 12.55
CA ASN A 18 0.75 -11.55 12.85
C ASN A 18 0.68 -10.03 12.62
N ARG A 19 0.07 -9.59 11.50
CA ARG A 19 -0.13 -8.16 11.23
C ARG A 19 -1.11 -7.53 12.21
N ARG A 20 -2.20 -8.21 12.53
CA ARG A 20 -3.20 -7.74 13.51
C ARG A 20 -2.58 -7.46 14.87
N THR A 21 -1.69 -8.35 15.33
CA THR A 21 -1.03 -8.26 16.64
C THR A 21 0.32 -7.53 16.62
N GLN A 22 0.76 -7.00 15.48
CA GLN A 22 2.02 -6.27 15.37
C GLN A 22 1.98 -5.02 16.28
N PRO A 23 2.92 -4.88 17.24
CA PRO A 23 3.07 -3.65 18.01
C PRO A 23 3.66 -2.52 17.15
N ASP A 24 3.37 -1.28 17.53
CA ASP A 24 3.92 -0.08 16.88
C ASP A 24 3.79 -0.08 15.35
N LYS A 25 2.55 -0.26 14.88
CA LYS A 25 2.26 -0.29 13.44
C LYS A 25 2.66 1.00 12.75
N ASP A 26 2.50 2.14 13.42
CA ASP A 26 2.86 3.45 12.87
C ASP A 26 4.38 3.57 12.68
N GLY A 27 5.18 3.35 13.73
CA GLY A 27 6.64 3.47 13.64
C GLY A 27 7.25 2.49 12.63
N VAL A 28 6.80 1.24 12.61
CA VAL A 28 7.26 0.24 11.64
C VAL A 28 6.83 0.63 10.21
N SER A 29 5.63 1.19 10.03
CA SER A 29 5.18 1.62 8.70
C SER A 29 6.01 2.77 8.16
N THR A 30 6.28 3.79 8.99
CA THR A 30 7.15 4.91 8.62
C THR A 30 8.53 4.40 8.22
N ALA A 31 9.16 3.53 9.01
CA ALA A 31 10.48 2.98 8.66
C ALA A 31 10.50 2.20 7.34
N ILE A 32 9.42 1.47 7.00
CA ILE A 32 9.29 0.77 5.73
C ILE A 32 9.15 1.75 4.57
N VAL A 33 8.30 2.76 4.72
CA VAL A 33 8.03 3.78 3.70
C VAL A 33 9.27 4.62 3.43
N ASP A 34 9.96 5.09 4.47
CA ASP A 34 11.19 5.88 4.35
C ASP A 34 12.23 5.11 3.53
N ARG A 35 12.46 3.85 3.90
CA ARG A 35 13.40 2.98 3.17
C ARG A 35 12.99 2.76 1.72
N PHE A 36 11.70 2.69 1.42
CA PHE A 36 11.21 2.58 0.05
C PHE A 36 11.45 3.87 -0.73
N MET A 37 11.23 5.03 -0.13
CA MET A 37 11.45 6.34 -0.77
C MET A 37 12.94 6.64 -1.00
N GLU A 38 13.83 6.05 -0.20
CA GLU A 38 15.28 6.13 -0.41
C GLU A 38 15.79 5.31 -1.61
N LEU A 39 14.98 4.39 -2.16
CA LEU A 39 15.41 3.53 -3.27
C LEU A 39 15.75 4.35 -4.53
N PRO A 40 16.86 4.04 -5.23
CA PRO A 40 17.17 4.67 -6.51
C PRO A 40 16.06 4.53 -7.56
N GLU A 41 15.34 3.40 -7.52
CA GLU A 41 14.19 3.11 -8.38
C GLU A 41 13.02 4.05 -8.09
N TYR A 42 12.70 4.30 -6.82
CA TYR A 42 11.67 5.29 -6.46
C TYR A 42 12.08 6.68 -6.91
N ASN A 43 13.33 7.07 -6.62
CA ASN A 43 13.85 8.39 -6.95
C ASN A 43 13.84 8.68 -8.45
N SER A 44 14.25 7.72 -9.28
CA SER A 44 14.27 7.85 -10.74
C SER A 44 12.90 7.67 -11.41
N ALA A 45 11.92 7.08 -10.72
CA ALA A 45 10.59 6.86 -11.27
C ALA A 45 9.85 8.18 -11.52
N LYS A 46 9.20 8.26 -12.69
CA LYS A 46 8.27 9.35 -13.05
C LYS A 46 6.83 9.04 -12.67
N THR A 47 6.51 7.75 -12.49
CA THR A 47 5.18 7.26 -12.12
C THR A 47 5.35 6.17 -11.09
N VAL A 48 4.62 6.26 -9.98
CA VAL A 48 4.67 5.31 -8.87
C VAL A 48 3.26 4.91 -8.51
N MET A 49 2.99 3.61 -8.48
CA MET A 49 1.73 3.09 -7.98
C MET A 49 1.83 2.84 -6.48
N PHE A 50 1.06 3.57 -5.69
CA PHE A 50 0.86 3.33 -4.25
C PHE A 50 -0.44 2.57 -4.06
N TYR A 51 -0.49 1.65 -3.10
CA TYR A 51 -1.79 1.23 -2.57
C TYR A 51 -2.17 2.16 -1.42
N VAL A 52 -3.46 2.40 -1.24
CA VAL A 52 -4.02 3.08 -0.06
C VAL A 52 -4.30 2.00 0.99
N ASP A 53 -3.56 2.01 2.09
CA ASP A 53 -3.58 0.94 3.09
C ASP A 53 -4.97 0.61 3.63
N VAL A 54 -5.22 -0.68 3.91
CA VAL A 54 -6.41 -1.12 4.62
C VAL A 54 -6.09 -2.00 5.82
N ARG A 55 -6.86 -1.83 6.90
CA ARG A 55 -6.79 -2.65 8.12
C ARG A 55 -5.40 -2.63 8.78
N ASP A 56 -4.66 -3.74 8.64
CA ASP A 56 -3.40 -4.03 9.33
C ASP A 56 -2.21 -4.07 8.35
N GLU A 57 -2.39 -3.52 7.15
CA GLU A 57 -1.30 -3.35 6.19
C GLU A 57 -0.29 -2.29 6.67
N VAL A 58 0.85 -2.22 5.99
CA VAL A 58 1.77 -1.10 6.18
C VAL A 58 1.01 0.17 5.83
N ARG A 59 1.02 1.14 6.75
CA ARG A 59 0.32 2.40 6.55
C ARG A 59 1.07 3.19 5.50
N THR A 60 0.41 3.55 4.41
CA THR A 60 0.98 4.28 3.28
C THR A 60 0.33 5.64 3.09
N ARG A 61 -0.91 5.83 3.59
CA ARG A 61 -1.67 7.09 3.47
C ARG A 61 -0.89 8.32 3.92
N HIS A 62 -0.10 8.20 4.99
CA HIS A 62 0.66 9.32 5.55
C HIS A 62 1.75 9.85 4.61
N ALA A 63 2.19 9.04 3.65
CA ALA A 63 3.28 9.36 2.74
C ALA A 63 2.81 9.94 1.39
N LEU A 64 1.53 9.72 1.05
CA LEU A 64 0.93 10.22 -0.18
C LEU A 64 0.98 11.76 -0.30
N PRO A 65 0.72 12.56 0.75
CA PRO A 65 0.80 14.02 0.66
C PRO A 65 2.17 14.48 0.18
N GLU A 66 3.26 13.94 0.74
CA GLU A 66 4.62 14.28 0.33
C GLU A 66 4.89 13.79 -1.10
N ALA A 67 4.54 12.55 -1.42
CA ALA A 67 4.75 11.97 -2.75
C ALA A 67 4.10 12.82 -3.86
N LEU A 68 2.90 13.36 -3.62
CA LEU A 68 2.18 14.25 -4.55
C LEU A 68 2.94 15.57 -4.81
N THR A 69 3.75 16.05 -3.85
CA THR A 69 4.54 17.28 -4.04
C THR A 69 5.81 17.07 -4.88
N THR A 70 6.25 15.83 -5.09
CA THR A 70 7.52 15.52 -5.78
C THR A 70 7.49 15.70 -7.30
N GLY A 71 6.30 15.99 -7.88
CA GLY A 71 6.09 16.06 -9.32
C GLY A 71 6.02 14.69 -10.02
N LYS A 72 6.06 13.59 -9.25
CA LYS A 72 5.80 12.23 -9.76
C LYS A 72 4.30 12.06 -10.02
N ARG A 73 3.95 11.26 -11.03
CA ARG A 73 2.58 10.77 -11.22
C ARG A 73 2.30 9.67 -10.19
N ILE A 74 1.42 9.96 -9.23
CA ILE A 74 1.00 8.97 -8.23
C ILE A 74 -0.26 8.28 -8.73
N VAL A 75 -0.23 6.95 -8.76
CA VAL A 75 -1.37 6.12 -9.18
C VAL A 75 -1.80 5.27 -8.00
N VAL A 76 -3.10 5.15 -7.77
CA VAL A 76 -3.66 4.26 -6.74
C VAL A 76 -4.64 3.26 -7.36
N PRO A 77 -4.66 2.01 -6.88
CA PRO A 77 -5.65 1.04 -7.33
C PRO A 77 -6.99 1.27 -6.62
N TYR A 78 -8.08 1.01 -7.33
CA TYR A 78 -9.44 0.94 -6.79
C TYR A 78 -10.21 -0.20 -7.46
N CYS A 79 -11.26 -0.70 -6.81
CA CYS A 79 -12.04 -1.82 -7.34
C CYS A 79 -13.40 -1.35 -7.86
N VAL A 80 -13.74 -1.71 -9.09
CA VAL A 80 -15.06 -1.48 -9.73
C VAL A 80 -15.58 -2.82 -10.22
N ASP A 81 -16.77 -3.21 -9.75
CA ASP A 81 -17.44 -4.47 -10.16
C ASP A 81 -16.57 -5.74 -10.05
N GLY A 82 -15.65 -5.75 -9.08
CA GLY A 82 -14.72 -6.88 -8.86
C GLY A 82 -13.44 -6.83 -9.69
N GLU A 83 -13.30 -5.85 -10.58
CA GLU A 83 -12.09 -5.59 -11.35
C GLU A 83 -11.23 -4.50 -10.71
N LEU A 84 -9.91 -4.62 -10.87
CA LEU A 84 -8.95 -3.65 -10.37
C LEU A 84 -8.69 -2.59 -11.45
N GLU A 85 -9.01 -1.35 -11.14
CA GLU A 85 -8.72 -0.18 -11.97
C GLU A 85 -7.66 0.71 -11.33
N LEU A 86 -7.10 1.62 -12.13
CA LEU A 86 -6.05 2.54 -11.71
C LEU A 86 -6.56 3.97 -11.79
N PHE A 87 -6.42 4.69 -10.69
CA PHE A 87 -6.78 6.09 -10.57
C PHE A 87 -5.49 6.92 -10.48
N TRP A 88 -5.35 7.93 -11.33
CA TRP A 88 -4.27 8.91 -11.16
C TRP A 88 -4.69 9.89 -10.08
N LEU A 89 -3.99 9.80 -8.94
CA LEU A 89 -4.22 10.67 -7.80
C LEU A 89 -3.45 11.99 -7.97
N GLU A 90 -4.17 13.11 -7.93
CA GLU A 90 -3.64 14.48 -8.01
C GLU A 90 -3.83 15.25 -6.69
N SER A 91 -4.84 14.91 -5.89
CA SER A 91 -5.06 15.46 -4.53
C SER A 91 -5.52 14.40 -3.54
N MET A 92 -5.18 14.58 -2.26
CA MET A 92 -5.72 13.75 -1.19
C MET A 92 -7.25 13.85 -1.05
N ASP A 93 -7.84 14.96 -1.47
CA ASP A 93 -9.29 15.18 -1.46
C ASP A 93 -10.03 14.26 -2.47
N GLU A 94 -9.32 13.67 -3.43
CA GLU A 94 -9.91 12.73 -4.40
C GLU A 94 -10.10 11.32 -3.84
N LEU A 95 -9.61 11.05 -2.63
CA LEU A 95 -9.78 9.78 -1.92
C LEU A 95 -11.05 9.75 -1.06
N GLU A 96 -11.96 10.72 -1.21
CA GLU A 96 -13.22 10.79 -0.47
C GLU A 96 -14.15 9.59 -0.75
N LEU A 97 -14.94 9.25 0.27
CA LEU A 97 -15.98 8.21 0.25
C LEU A 97 -17.29 8.72 -0.35
#